data_AF-A0A538K9L4-F1
#
_entry.id   AF-A0A538K9L4-F1
#
_cell.length_a   1.000
_cell.length_b   1.000
_cell.length_c   1.000
_cell.angle_alpha   90.00
_cell.angle_beta   90.00
_cell.angle_gamma   90.00
#
_symmetry.space_group_name_H-M   'P 1'
#
loop_
_entity.id
_entity.type
_entity.pdbx_description
1 polymer ?
#
loop_
_entity_poly.entity_id
_entity_poly.type
_entity_poly.pdbx_seq_one_letter_code
_entity_poly.pdbx_strand_id
1 'polypeptide(L)'
;MSMDPATGEISPKRIVNYFRNGKTDKWLRFELAGRRGGKGFTCTPNHLIFTPQGERPAAEINPGDEILVAINHYALSADQEQLIAGGLLGDGSLRRVSAQNVSFRVGHGHEQEEYLRWKHEFLAPFARAVAPTGAGLGFDTIPMQQLAPLHEAVYAENGGKSRVTEELVMSLDARAMAVWYADDGTYGGSYERWGHGKAEISAKSISREHRELLAQRCEQLGMGRPTVTDRGLLFSGERTRSFHDRIAPFVHPSMAYKLHPELRGRFEWHADTTDAHLNGTRLKARTSLKAVPTSVLRKYETACSPQKRERYDLEIEGNHSYLANHVAVHNSPETTPGGRALKFYSSIRLDIRRIETLKEGVEAYGNRVRVKVVKNKVAPPFKQAEFDIIYGSGISWEGTVLDSGLERKVVTKSGSYFSFGDERLGQGRQNATAFLREHPDVTQQILAKIQADAGPDQVVSARLLPTAIEVPAEEKAAEEEAPADAESNGAPPRAAGARAR
;
A
#
# COMPACT_ATOMS: atom_id res chain seq x y z
N MET A 1 -8.82 1.79 -5.66
CA MET A 1 -8.40 1.85 -4.25
C MET A 1 -6.92 2.19 -4.22
N SER A 2 -6.54 3.06 -3.30
CA SER A 2 -5.18 3.50 -2.98
C SER A 2 -4.92 3.21 -1.51
N MET A 3 -3.66 3.01 -1.13
CA MET A 3 -3.21 2.81 0.24
C MET A 3 -2.30 3.97 0.63
N ASP A 4 -2.65 4.73 1.67
CA ASP A 4 -1.74 5.75 2.17
C ASP A 4 -0.49 5.09 2.80
N PRO A 5 0.74 5.37 2.33
CA PRO A 5 1.93 4.75 2.89
C PRO A 5 2.23 5.21 4.32
N ALA A 6 1.74 6.39 4.74
CA ALA A 6 2.01 6.95 6.06
C ALA A 6 1.01 6.45 7.12
N THR A 7 -0.26 6.23 6.76
CA THR A 7 -1.30 5.78 7.70
C THR A 7 -1.71 4.30 7.53
N GLY A 8 -1.33 3.67 6.41
CA GLY A 8 -1.81 2.34 6.01
C GLY A 8 -3.29 2.31 5.60
N GLU A 9 -3.98 3.46 5.57
CA GLU A 9 -5.41 3.52 5.28
C GLU A 9 -5.69 3.26 3.79
N ILE A 10 -6.68 2.42 3.51
CA ILE A 10 -7.05 2.05 2.15
C ILE A 10 -8.39 2.68 1.77
N SER A 11 -8.37 3.61 0.81
CA SER A 11 -9.52 4.41 0.40
C SER A 11 -9.70 4.45 -1.13
N PRO A 12 -10.90 4.77 -1.64
CA PRO A 12 -11.08 5.12 -3.05
C PRO A 12 -10.45 6.48 -3.34
N LYS A 13 -9.51 6.52 -4.31
CA LYS A 13 -8.90 7.75 -4.84
C LYS A 13 -9.07 7.80 -6.35
N ARG A 14 -9.09 9.00 -6.93
CA ARG A 14 -9.25 9.20 -8.38
C ARG A 14 -7.94 8.92 -9.11
N ILE A 15 -8.06 8.33 -10.30
CA ILE A 15 -6.98 8.34 -11.30
C ILE A 15 -7.03 9.73 -11.95
N VAL A 16 -5.95 10.49 -11.83
CA VAL A 16 -5.84 11.88 -12.32
C VAL A 16 -5.24 11.91 -13.72
N ASN A 17 -4.35 10.98 -14.03
CA ASN A 17 -3.63 10.89 -15.31
C ASN A 17 -3.09 9.45 -15.50
N TYR A 18 -2.71 9.09 -16.73
CA TYR A 18 -2.05 7.82 -17.02
C TYR A 18 -1.01 7.97 -18.15
N PHE A 19 0.01 7.13 -18.14
CA PHE A 19 1.05 7.13 -19.16
C PHE A 19 1.31 5.73 -19.73
N ARG A 20 1.22 5.58 -21.05
CA ARG A 20 1.37 4.30 -21.76
C ARG A 20 2.85 4.02 -22.05
N ASN A 21 3.43 3.09 -21.29
CA ASN A 21 4.85 2.72 -21.31
C ASN A 21 5.23 1.67 -22.39
N GLY A 22 4.44 1.60 -23.47
CA GLY A 22 4.62 0.62 -24.54
C GLY A 22 4.38 -0.83 -24.08
N LYS A 23 4.86 -1.78 -24.89
CA LYS A 23 4.73 -3.22 -24.62
C LYS A 23 5.92 -3.75 -23.80
N THR A 24 5.71 -4.83 -23.06
CA THR A 24 6.78 -5.67 -22.48
C THR A 24 6.41 -7.14 -22.59
N ASP A 25 7.44 -7.96 -22.79
CA ASP A 25 7.32 -9.42 -22.84
C ASP A 25 7.66 -10.08 -21.49
N LYS A 26 8.36 -9.37 -20.59
CA LYS A 26 8.70 -9.85 -19.25
C LYS A 26 7.67 -9.47 -18.19
N TRP A 27 7.05 -10.48 -17.59
CA TRP A 27 6.07 -10.34 -16.51
C TRP A 27 6.36 -11.38 -15.41
N LEU A 28 6.32 -10.92 -14.16
CA LEU A 28 6.44 -11.76 -12.96
C LEU A 28 5.06 -12.07 -12.42
N ARG A 29 4.80 -13.33 -12.07
CA ARG A 29 3.61 -13.78 -11.34
C ARG A 29 3.99 -14.18 -9.93
N PHE A 30 3.24 -13.64 -8.97
CA PHE A 30 3.35 -13.91 -7.55
C PHE A 30 2.17 -14.73 -7.06
N GLU A 31 2.45 -15.84 -6.38
CA GLU A 31 1.47 -16.62 -5.63
C GLU A 31 1.70 -16.38 -4.14
N LEU A 32 0.62 -16.06 -3.42
CA LEU A 32 0.67 -15.52 -2.05
C LEU A 32 -0.05 -16.46 -1.08
N ALA A 33 0.41 -16.47 0.17
CA ALA A 33 -0.22 -17.25 1.23
C ALA A 33 -1.71 -16.89 1.42
N GLY A 34 -2.51 -17.86 1.85
CA GLY A 34 -3.91 -17.63 2.24
C GLY A 34 -4.91 -17.39 1.10
N ARG A 35 -4.49 -17.26 -0.16
CA ARG A 35 -5.39 -17.07 -1.32
C ARG A 35 -5.77 -18.38 -2.03
N ARG A 36 -7.00 -18.85 -1.82
CA ARG A 36 -7.59 -19.92 -2.64
C ARG A 36 -7.81 -19.46 -4.09
N GLY A 37 -7.62 -20.38 -5.05
CA GLY A 37 -8.05 -20.22 -6.44
C GLY A 37 -7.08 -19.49 -7.38
N GLY A 38 -5.77 -19.50 -7.12
CA GLY A 38 -4.75 -19.10 -8.10
C GLY A 38 -4.75 -17.62 -8.51
N LYS A 39 -5.51 -16.76 -7.81
CA LYS A 39 -5.55 -15.29 -7.99
C LYS A 39 -4.29 -14.62 -7.44
N GLY A 40 -3.18 -14.97 -8.06
CA GLY A 40 -1.90 -14.29 -7.90
C GLY A 40 -1.94 -12.85 -8.45
N PHE A 41 -0.87 -12.13 -8.19
CA PHE A 41 -0.62 -10.81 -8.76
C PHE A 41 0.42 -10.92 -9.89
N THR A 42 0.22 -10.19 -10.98
CA THR A 42 1.13 -10.19 -12.12
C THR A 42 1.57 -8.76 -12.41
N CYS A 43 2.87 -8.52 -12.47
CA CYS A 43 3.47 -7.20 -12.68
C CYS A 43 4.76 -7.28 -13.48
N THR A 44 5.36 -6.12 -13.75
CA THR A 44 6.66 -6.01 -14.43
C THR A 44 7.80 -6.05 -13.40
N PRO A 45 9.02 -6.50 -13.76
CA PRO A 45 10.12 -6.62 -12.80
C PRO A 45 10.49 -5.34 -12.04
N ASN A 46 10.26 -4.18 -12.65
CA ASN A 46 10.55 -2.85 -12.07
C ASN A 46 9.39 -2.24 -11.26
N HIS A 47 8.27 -2.95 -11.08
CA HIS A 47 7.11 -2.44 -10.35
C HIS A 47 7.42 -2.41 -8.85
N LEU A 48 7.18 -1.27 -8.18
CA LEU A 48 7.40 -1.14 -6.74
C LEU A 48 6.22 -1.74 -5.97
N ILE A 49 6.52 -2.70 -5.09
CA ILE A 49 5.55 -3.39 -4.24
C ILE A 49 5.86 -2.98 -2.79
N PHE A 50 4.82 -2.66 -2.01
CA PHE A 50 5.00 -2.39 -0.59
C PHE A 50 5.24 -3.68 0.19
N THR A 51 6.32 -3.72 0.97
CA THR A 51 6.61 -4.73 2.00
C THR A 51 6.51 -4.08 3.38
N PRO A 52 6.52 -4.86 4.48
CA PRO A 52 6.54 -4.30 5.84
C PRO A 52 7.74 -3.39 6.14
N GLN A 53 8.82 -3.47 5.34
CA GLN A 53 10.06 -2.71 5.49
C GLN A 53 10.15 -1.51 4.53
N GLY A 54 9.16 -1.30 3.64
CA GLY A 54 9.15 -0.23 2.65
C GLY A 54 8.86 -0.73 1.22
N GLU A 55 9.17 0.10 0.23
CA GLU A 55 8.94 -0.23 -1.18
C GLU A 55 10.13 -1.02 -1.76
N ARG A 56 9.85 -2.15 -2.43
CA ARG A 56 10.87 -2.96 -3.11
C ARG A 56 10.47 -3.27 -4.56
N PRO A 57 11.40 -3.27 -5.53
CA PRO A 57 11.14 -3.72 -6.89
C PRO A 57 10.72 -5.20 -6.93
N ALA A 58 9.70 -5.52 -7.73
CA ALA A 58 9.19 -6.89 -7.88
C ALA A 58 10.26 -7.91 -8.29
N ALA A 59 11.28 -7.51 -9.04
CA ALA A 59 12.42 -8.37 -9.39
C ALA A 59 13.13 -8.94 -8.14
N GLU A 60 13.26 -8.15 -7.09
CA GLU A 60 14.06 -8.43 -5.90
C GLU A 60 13.31 -9.22 -4.83
N ILE A 61 11.98 -9.17 -4.85
CA ILE A 61 11.12 -9.87 -3.86
C ILE A 61 11.13 -11.37 -4.15
N ASN A 62 11.55 -12.18 -3.20
CA ASN A 62 11.72 -13.63 -3.37
C ASN A 62 10.64 -14.45 -2.61
N PRO A 63 10.44 -15.74 -2.96
CA PRO A 63 9.63 -16.63 -2.13
C PRO A 63 10.16 -16.66 -0.69
N GLY A 64 9.27 -16.51 0.29
CA GLY A 64 9.60 -16.27 1.70
C GLY A 64 9.46 -14.80 2.12
N ASP A 65 9.71 -13.83 1.23
CA ASP A 65 9.52 -12.41 1.54
C ASP A 65 8.03 -12.08 1.77
N GLU A 66 7.76 -11.06 2.57
CA GLU A 66 6.40 -10.57 2.83
C GLU A 66 6.07 -9.33 1.99
N ILE A 67 4.84 -9.27 1.49
CA ILE A 67 4.29 -8.09 0.80
C ILE A 67 2.95 -7.68 1.44
N LEU A 68 2.61 -6.40 1.33
CA LEU A 68 1.35 -5.87 1.87
C LEU A 68 0.18 -6.19 0.94
N VAL A 69 -0.81 -6.91 1.48
CA VAL A 69 -2.05 -7.26 0.77
C VAL A 69 -3.24 -6.67 1.48
N ALA A 70 -4.10 -6.00 0.73
CA ALA A 70 -5.36 -5.45 1.20
C ALA A 70 -6.41 -6.55 1.40
N ILE A 71 -6.75 -6.82 2.65
CA ILE A 71 -7.78 -7.79 3.03
C ILE A 71 -8.94 -7.10 3.72
N ASN A 72 -10.12 -7.74 3.71
CA ASN A 72 -11.29 -7.24 4.42
C ASN A 72 -11.06 -7.31 5.94
N HIS A 73 -11.39 -6.22 6.61
CA HIS A 73 -11.40 -6.07 8.06
C HIS A 73 -12.82 -5.69 8.49
N TYR A 74 -13.37 -6.40 9.48
CA TYR A 74 -14.78 -6.31 9.86
C TYR A 74 -14.89 -5.72 11.26
N ALA A 75 -15.35 -4.48 11.40
CA ALA A 75 -15.45 -3.82 12.69
C ALA A 75 -16.45 -4.56 13.61
N LEU A 76 -15.96 -5.40 14.51
CA LEU A 76 -16.73 -6.03 15.59
C LEU A 76 -17.07 -4.98 16.66
N SER A 77 -18.14 -5.19 17.42
CA SER A 77 -18.39 -4.40 18.63
C SER A 77 -17.78 -5.11 19.85
N ALA A 78 -17.50 -4.36 20.91
CA ALA A 78 -16.97 -4.94 22.16
C ALA A 78 -17.84 -6.10 22.67
N ASP A 79 -19.16 -6.01 22.55
CA ASP A 79 -20.08 -7.10 22.91
C ASP A 79 -19.88 -8.35 22.05
N GLN A 80 -19.71 -8.20 20.73
CA GLN A 80 -19.47 -9.32 19.82
C GLN A 80 -18.10 -9.97 20.07
N GLU A 81 -17.10 -9.17 20.43
CA GLU A 81 -15.77 -9.66 20.84
C GLU A 81 -15.86 -10.48 22.13
N GLN A 82 -16.57 -9.99 23.17
CA GLN A 82 -16.79 -10.74 24.41
C GLN A 82 -17.63 -12.01 24.20
N LEU A 83 -18.64 -11.96 23.32
CA LEU A 83 -19.45 -13.14 22.97
C LEU A 83 -18.61 -14.23 22.28
N ILE A 84 -17.71 -13.84 21.36
CA ILE A 84 -16.78 -14.76 20.70
C ILE A 84 -15.75 -15.28 21.71
N ALA A 85 -15.19 -14.44 22.58
CA ALA A 85 -14.20 -14.83 23.57
C ALA A 85 -14.75 -15.81 24.62
N GLY A 86 -15.92 -15.51 25.19
CA GLY A 86 -16.61 -16.40 26.14
C GLY A 86 -17.05 -17.71 25.48
N GLY A 87 -17.62 -17.63 24.27
CA GLY A 87 -17.98 -18.82 23.49
C GLY A 87 -16.77 -19.67 23.12
N LEU A 88 -15.59 -19.07 22.90
CA LEU A 88 -14.36 -19.80 22.60
C LEU A 88 -13.81 -20.56 23.81
N LEU A 89 -14.06 -20.11 25.03
CA LEU A 89 -13.78 -20.90 26.23
C LEU A 89 -14.78 -22.07 26.39
N GLY A 90 -16.04 -21.86 25.98
CA GLY A 90 -17.13 -22.86 25.95
C GLY A 90 -17.20 -23.72 24.67
N ASP A 91 -18.40 -23.86 24.10
CA ASP A 91 -18.70 -24.75 22.96
C ASP A 91 -18.17 -24.25 21.61
N GLY A 92 -17.88 -22.96 21.49
CA GLY A 92 -17.43 -22.31 20.27
C GLY A 92 -16.00 -22.65 19.87
N SER A 93 -15.71 -22.77 18.59
CA SER A 93 -14.40 -23.15 18.05
C SER A 93 -13.96 -22.23 16.92
N LEU A 94 -12.65 -21.99 16.81
CA LEU A 94 -12.07 -21.25 15.69
C LEU A 94 -11.50 -22.23 14.66
N ARG A 95 -11.86 -22.03 13.39
CA ARG A 95 -11.40 -22.85 12.26
C ARG A 95 -10.64 -21.99 11.26
N ARG A 96 -9.36 -22.34 10.98
CA ARG A 96 -8.62 -21.72 9.87
C ARG A 96 -9.25 -22.13 8.52
N VAL A 97 -9.71 -21.13 7.77
CA VAL A 97 -10.26 -21.27 6.41
C VAL A 97 -9.17 -21.01 5.37
N SER A 98 -8.21 -20.14 5.70
CA SER A 98 -6.93 -20.01 5.01
C SER A 98 -5.83 -19.62 6.01
N ALA A 99 -4.59 -19.43 5.56
CA ALA A 99 -3.47 -19.03 6.43
C ALA A 99 -3.79 -17.77 7.27
N GLN A 100 -4.52 -16.82 6.69
CA GLN A 100 -4.86 -15.54 7.31
C GLN A 100 -6.29 -15.44 7.84
N ASN A 101 -7.23 -16.27 7.36
CA ASN A 101 -8.65 -16.11 7.70
C ASN A 101 -9.16 -17.25 8.57
N VAL A 102 -9.85 -16.89 9.65
CA VAL A 102 -10.42 -17.79 10.64
C VAL A 102 -11.93 -17.54 10.74
N SER A 103 -12.73 -18.58 10.84
CA SER A 103 -14.17 -18.49 11.13
C SER A 103 -14.45 -19.03 12.53
N PHE A 104 -15.27 -18.31 13.30
CA PHE A 104 -15.84 -18.83 14.54
C PHE A 104 -17.04 -19.74 14.22
N ARG A 105 -17.10 -20.90 14.85
CA ARG A 105 -18.15 -21.91 14.74
C ARG A 105 -18.74 -22.14 16.12
N VAL A 106 -20.05 -22.13 16.25
CA VAL A 106 -20.74 -22.57 17.48
C VAL A 106 -21.92 -23.44 17.11
N GLY A 107 -22.21 -24.44 17.94
CA GLY A 107 -23.37 -25.31 17.79
C GLY A 107 -23.85 -25.80 19.14
N HIS A 108 -25.15 -26.04 19.25
CA HIS A 108 -25.84 -26.44 20.48
C HIS A 108 -26.89 -27.51 20.17
N GLY A 109 -27.29 -28.28 21.18
CA GLY A 109 -28.39 -29.24 21.07
C GLY A 109 -29.74 -28.55 20.83
N HIS A 110 -30.74 -29.31 20.36
CA HIS A 110 -32.08 -28.77 20.09
C HIS A 110 -32.75 -28.12 21.31
N GLU A 111 -32.50 -28.63 22.52
CA GLU A 111 -33.00 -28.04 23.79
C GLU A 111 -32.49 -26.61 24.04
N GLN A 112 -31.40 -26.21 23.37
CA GLN A 112 -30.75 -24.91 23.51
C GLN A 112 -30.86 -24.07 22.21
N GLU A 113 -31.76 -24.43 21.29
CA GLU A 113 -31.91 -23.76 19.99
C GLU A 113 -32.15 -22.24 20.13
N GLU A 114 -32.94 -21.81 21.11
CA GLU A 114 -33.21 -20.39 21.38
C GLU A 114 -31.93 -19.61 21.72
N TYR A 115 -31.04 -20.21 22.51
CA TYR A 115 -29.74 -19.62 22.88
C TYR A 115 -28.80 -19.54 21.68
N LEU A 116 -28.80 -20.56 20.81
CA LEU A 116 -28.06 -20.52 19.55
C LEU A 116 -28.58 -19.41 18.61
N ARG A 117 -29.90 -19.24 18.53
CA ARG A 117 -30.53 -18.19 17.70
C ARG A 117 -30.20 -16.80 18.22
N TRP A 118 -30.22 -16.60 19.54
CA TRP A 118 -29.71 -15.36 20.16
C TRP A 118 -28.24 -15.12 19.79
N LYS A 119 -27.33 -16.12 19.94
CA LYS A 119 -25.92 -15.98 19.51
C LYS A 119 -25.79 -15.61 18.02
N HIS A 120 -26.62 -16.19 17.15
CA HIS A 120 -26.63 -15.91 15.72
C HIS A 120 -27.06 -14.47 15.41
N GLU A 121 -28.15 -14.00 16.02
CA GLU A 121 -28.62 -12.61 15.89
C GLU A 121 -27.61 -11.61 16.45
N PHE A 122 -27.02 -11.91 17.61
CA PHE A 122 -26.01 -11.07 18.24
C PHE A 122 -24.75 -10.91 17.39
N LEU A 123 -24.34 -11.97 16.68
CA LEU A 123 -23.21 -11.94 15.73
C LEU A 123 -23.61 -11.45 14.31
N ALA A 124 -24.81 -10.92 14.10
CA ALA A 124 -25.16 -10.25 12.85
C ALA A 124 -24.30 -8.98 12.63
N PRO A 125 -23.91 -8.64 11.39
CA PRO A 125 -24.22 -9.32 10.12
C PRO A 125 -23.17 -10.38 9.72
N PHE A 126 -22.39 -10.90 10.68
CA PHE A 126 -21.25 -11.76 10.43
C PHE A 126 -21.56 -13.26 10.54
N ALA A 127 -22.59 -13.64 11.29
CA ALA A 127 -23.12 -14.99 11.32
C ALA A 127 -23.65 -15.41 9.94
N ARG A 128 -23.35 -16.64 9.53
CA ARG A 128 -24.00 -17.31 8.39
C ARG A 128 -25.26 -18.03 8.88
N ALA A 129 -26.10 -18.42 7.92
CA ALA A 129 -27.33 -19.17 8.19
C ALA A 129 -27.08 -20.38 9.12
N VAL A 130 -27.94 -20.52 10.12
CA VAL A 130 -27.98 -21.69 11.02
C VAL A 130 -28.31 -22.95 10.21
N ALA A 131 -27.57 -24.02 10.46
CA ALA A 131 -27.72 -25.31 9.78
C ALA A 131 -27.56 -26.48 10.76
N PRO A 132 -28.11 -27.68 10.46
CA PRO A 132 -27.88 -28.88 11.25
C PRO A 132 -26.40 -29.19 11.42
N THR A 133 -25.98 -29.47 12.66
CA THR A 133 -24.60 -29.81 13.03
C THR A 133 -24.62 -30.90 14.09
N GLY A 134 -24.25 -32.13 13.70
CA GLY A 134 -24.32 -33.29 14.60
C GLY A 134 -25.76 -33.60 15.02
N ALA A 135 -26.01 -33.68 16.32
CA ALA A 135 -27.33 -33.92 16.91
C ALA A 135 -28.09 -32.63 17.28
N GLY A 136 -27.72 -31.50 16.67
CA GLY A 136 -28.32 -30.19 16.96
C GLY A 136 -28.13 -29.20 15.81
N LEU A 137 -28.07 -27.92 16.15
CA LEU A 137 -27.95 -26.82 15.20
C LEU A 137 -26.64 -26.06 15.44
N GLY A 138 -26.12 -25.41 14.41
CA GLY A 138 -24.93 -24.56 14.54
C GLY A 138 -24.81 -23.55 13.40
N PHE A 139 -23.90 -22.60 13.57
CA PHE A 139 -23.53 -21.65 12.51
C PHE A 139 -22.04 -21.33 12.54
N ASP A 140 -21.54 -20.87 11.40
CA ASP A 140 -20.20 -20.35 11.22
C ASP A 140 -20.27 -18.84 10.96
N THR A 141 -19.32 -18.04 11.45
CA THR A 141 -19.16 -16.66 10.97
C THR A 141 -18.57 -16.65 9.57
N ILE A 142 -18.66 -15.51 8.89
CA ILE A 142 -17.78 -15.23 7.76
C ILE A 142 -16.30 -15.35 8.19
N PRO A 143 -15.38 -15.75 7.29
CA PRO A 143 -13.96 -15.80 7.61
C PRO A 143 -13.40 -14.39 7.82
N MET A 144 -12.69 -14.18 8.92
CA MET A 144 -12.07 -12.92 9.31
C MET A 144 -10.60 -13.12 9.69
N GLN A 145 -9.74 -12.16 9.38
CA GLN A 145 -8.34 -12.19 9.81
C GLN A 145 -8.15 -11.69 11.26
N GLN A 146 -9.08 -10.91 11.79
CA GLN A 146 -9.07 -10.43 13.18
C GLN A 146 -9.23 -11.54 14.22
N LEU A 147 -9.74 -12.70 13.82
CA LEU A 147 -9.89 -13.87 14.69
C LEU A 147 -8.63 -14.76 14.69
N ALA A 148 -7.59 -14.42 13.93
CA ALA A 148 -6.32 -15.19 13.92
C ALA A 148 -5.54 -15.07 15.24
N PRO A 149 -5.37 -13.88 15.86
CA PRO A 149 -4.74 -13.78 17.19
C PRO A 149 -5.50 -14.57 18.26
N LEU A 150 -6.84 -14.57 18.25
CA LEU A 150 -7.65 -15.37 19.17
C LEU A 150 -7.47 -16.88 18.96
N HIS A 151 -7.18 -17.33 17.74
CA HIS A 151 -6.83 -18.73 17.48
C HIS A 151 -5.45 -19.06 18.08
N GLU A 152 -4.47 -18.17 17.97
CA GLU A 152 -3.13 -18.36 18.55
C GLU A 152 -3.12 -18.25 20.09
N ALA A 153 -4.06 -17.49 20.64
CA ALA A 153 -4.26 -17.36 22.09
C ALA A 153 -4.77 -18.65 22.76
N VAL A 154 -5.58 -19.46 22.07
CA VAL A 154 -6.32 -20.60 22.68
C VAL A 154 -5.84 -21.98 22.22
N TYR A 155 -5.37 -22.10 20.98
CA TYR A 155 -4.96 -23.38 20.42
C TYR A 155 -3.46 -23.60 20.58
N ALA A 156 -3.08 -24.68 21.27
CA ALA A 156 -1.69 -25.14 21.29
C ALA A 156 -1.30 -25.78 19.93
N GLU A 157 0.01 -26.00 19.71
CA GLU A 157 0.53 -26.64 18.48
C GLU A 157 -0.12 -28.00 18.18
N ASN A 158 -0.51 -28.73 19.23
CA ASN A 158 -1.23 -30.01 19.14
C ASN A 158 -2.71 -29.89 18.74
N GLY A 159 -3.21 -28.69 18.41
CA GLY A 159 -4.57 -28.43 17.92
C GLY A 159 -5.70 -28.46 18.97
N GLY A 160 -5.38 -28.73 20.23
CA GLY A 160 -6.35 -28.68 21.35
C GLY A 160 -6.47 -27.29 21.99
N LYS A 161 -7.65 -26.99 22.54
CA LYS A 161 -7.91 -25.82 23.41
C LYS A 161 -7.28 -25.99 24.81
N SER A 162 -5.95 -26.09 24.89
CA SER A 162 -5.23 -26.29 26.16
C SER A 162 -4.55 -25.05 26.72
N ARG A 163 -4.47 -23.98 25.91
CA ARG A 163 -3.86 -22.69 26.26
C ARG A 163 -4.92 -21.61 26.41
N VAL A 164 -4.64 -20.60 27.23
CA VAL A 164 -5.30 -19.29 27.16
C VAL A 164 -4.23 -18.24 27.47
N THR A 165 -3.87 -17.36 26.52
CA THR A 165 -2.87 -16.31 26.80
C THR A 165 -3.37 -15.33 27.85
N GLU A 166 -2.44 -14.76 28.63
CA GLU A 166 -2.73 -13.74 29.62
C GLU A 166 -3.47 -12.53 29.01
N GLU A 167 -3.06 -12.11 27.80
CA GLU A 167 -3.71 -11.06 27.00
C GLU A 167 -5.20 -11.33 26.78
N LEU A 168 -5.56 -12.57 26.43
CA LEU A 168 -6.95 -12.97 26.27
C LEU A 168 -7.66 -12.98 27.62
N VAL A 169 -7.07 -13.56 28.67
CA VAL A 169 -7.66 -13.56 30.02
C VAL A 169 -7.96 -12.14 30.52
N MET A 170 -7.02 -11.21 30.34
CA MET A 170 -7.17 -9.81 30.75
C MET A 170 -8.17 -9.03 29.89
N SER A 171 -8.48 -9.48 28.67
CA SER A 171 -9.55 -8.90 27.86
C SER A 171 -10.96 -9.35 28.27
N LEU A 172 -11.11 -10.45 29.03
CA LEU A 172 -12.44 -10.99 29.39
C LEU A 172 -13.14 -10.12 30.45
N ASP A 173 -14.44 -9.90 30.27
CA ASP A 173 -15.31 -9.26 31.25
C ASP A 173 -16.52 -10.15 31.64
N ALA A 174 -17.49 -9.56 32.35
CA ALA A 174 -18.70 -10.26 32.80
C ALA A 174 -19.55 -10.86 31.68
N ARG A 175 -19.54 -10.27 30.47
CA ARG A 175 -20.21 -10.81 29.28
C ARG A 175 -19.58 -12.12 28.83
N ALA A 176 -18.25 -12.14 28.68
CA ALA A 176 -17.54 -13.36 28.30
C ALA A 176 -17.65 -14.46 29.37
N MET A 177 -17.56 -14.10 30.65
CA MET A 177 -17.76 -15.04 31.77
C MET A 177 -19.17 -15.62 31.81
N ALA A 178 -20.20 -14.81 31.51
CA ALA A 178 -21.58 -15.26 31.41
C ALA A 178 -21.79 -16.25 30.26
N VAL A 179 -21.21 -16.01 29.09
CA VAL A 179 -21.29 -16.93 27.94
C VAL A 179 -20.57 -18.24 28.24
N TRP A 180 -19.37 -18.18 28.82
CA TRP A 180 -18.63 -19.38 29.20
C TRP A 180 -19.40 -20.22 30.23
N TYR A 181 -20.06 -19.57 31.20
CA TYR A 181 -20.94 -20.24 32.17
C TYR A 181 -22.24 -20.78 31.54
N ALA A 182 -22.84 -20.05 30.61
CA ALA A 182 -24.03 -20.51 29.90
C ALA A 182 -23.74 -21.72 29.01
N ASP A 183 -22.52 -21.84 28.48
CA ASP A 183 -22.03 -23.00 27.72
C ASP A 183 -21.64 -24.15 28.69
N ASP A 184 -20.48 -24.07 29.36
CA ASP A 184 -19.84 -25.14 30.15
C ASP A 184 -20.20 -25.15 31.65
N GLY A 185 -20.99 -24.17 32.11
CA GLY A 185 -21.36 -24.03 33.51
C GLY A 185 -22.53 -24.91 33.94
N THR A 186 -22.52 -25.31 35.20
CA THR A 186 -23.62 -26.01 35.90
C THR A 186 -23.90 -25.31 37.24
N TYR A 187 -25.16 -25.34 37.68
CA TYR A 187 -25.56 -24.99 39.04
C TYR A 187 -26.16 -26.22 39.73
N GLY A 188 -25.63 -26.54 40.90
CA GLY A 188 -25.97 -27.75 41.64
C GLY A 188 -26.04 -27.55 43.15
N GLY A 189 -26.59 -28.55 43.83
CA GLY A 189 -26.96 -28.47 45.24
C GLY A 189 -28.43 -28.07 45.41
N SER A 190 -29.10 -28.67 46.40
CA SER A 190 -30.50 -28.37 46.70
C SER A 190 -30.59 -27.08 47.50
N TYR A 191 -30.68 -25.95 46.79
CA TYR A 191 -30.83 -24.63 47.40
C TYR A 191 -32.04 -24.56 48.34
N GLU A 192 -33.19 -25.13 47.93
CA GLU A 192 -34.42 -25.23 48.73
C GLU A 192 -34.22 -25.98 50.05
N ARG A 193 -33.25 -26.91 50.13
CA ARG A 193 -32.99 -27.72 51.33
C ARG A 193 -31.89 -27.16 52.24
N TRP A 194 -30.96 -26.38 51.69
CA TRP A 194 -29.73 -25.99 52.39
C TRP A 194 -29.44 -24.48 52.39
N GLY A 195 -30.20 -23.68 51.64
CA GLY A 195 -30.00 -22.23 51.52
C GLY A 195 -28.74 -21.81 50.75
N HIS A 196 -27.99 -22.75 50.17
CA HIS A 196 -26.77 -22.47 49.40
C HIS A 196 -26.60 -23.43 48.22
N GLY A 197 -26.12 -22.91 47.09
CA GLY A 197 -25.81 -23.66 45.88
C GLY A 197 -24.33 -23.56 45.50
N LYS A 198 -23.92 -24.40 44.54
CA LYS A 198 -22.57 -24.45 43.97
C LYS A 198 -22.66 -24.21 42.47
N ALA A 199 -21.82 -23.32 41.95
CA ALA A 199 -21.64 -23.17 40.50
C ALA A 199 -20.29 -23.76 40.12
N GLU A 200 -20.25 -24.58 39.07
CA GLU A 200 -19.02 -25.17 38.54
C GLU A 200 -18.95 -24.91 37.04
N ILE A 201 -17.78 -24.51 36.54
CA ILE A 201 -17.48 -24.38 35.11
C ILE A 201 -16.54 -25.52 34.72
N SER A 202 -16.95 -26.35 33.76
CA SER A 202 -16.07 -27.36 33.17
C SER A 202 -14.95 -26.68 32.38
N ALA A 203 -13.69 -27.04 32.67
CA ALA A 203 -12.50 -26.48 32.02
C ALA A 203 -11.42 -27.55 31.80
N LYS A 204 -11.83 -28.82 31.64
CA LYS A 204 -10.94 -30.00 31.60
C LYS A 204 -9.89 -29.91 30.48
N SER A 205 -10.22 -29.28 29.36
CA SER A 205 -9.35 -29.04 28.20
C SER A 205 -8.19 -28.09 28.50
N ILE A 206 -8.44 -27.05 29.30
CA ILE A 206 -7.50 -25.98 29.64
C ILE A 206 -6.49 -26.47 30.68
N SER A 207 -5.20 -26.09 30.58
CA SER A 207 -4.20 -26.47 31.59
C SER A 207 -4.48 -25.85 32.98
N ARG A 208 -3.97 -26.47 34.06
CA ARG A 208 -4.18 -25.97 35.43
C ARG A 208 -3.63 -24.56 35.64
N GLU A 209 -2.51 -24.23 35.01
CA GLU A 209 -1.89 -22.90 35.02
C GLU A 209 -2.85 -21.83 34.45
N HIS A 210 -3.38 -22.05 33.25
CA HIS A 210 -4.33 -21.10 32.65
C HIS A 210 -5.67 -21.02 33.40
N ARG A 211 -6.09 -22.10 34.10
CA ARG A 211 -7.23 -22.04 35.03
C ARG A 211 -6.97 -21.13 36.22
N GLU A 212 -5.73 -21.07 36.72
CA GLU A 212 -5.37 -20.15 37.81
C GLU A 212 -5.43 -18.68 37.35
N LEU A 213 -4.98 -18.38 36.13
CA LEU A 213 -5.15 -17.05 35.52
C LEU A 213 -6.64 -16.67 35.38
N LEU A 214 -7.49 -17.60 34.94
CA LEU A 214 -8.93 -17.40 34.85
C LEU A 214 -9.58 -17.22 36.23
N ALA A 215 -9.11 -17.93 37.26
CA ALA A 215 -9.56 -17.75 38.64
C ALA A 215 -9.16 -16.38 39.21
N GLN A 216 -7.93 -15.92 38.95
CA GLN A 216 -7.47 -14.57 39.27
C GLN A 216 -8.29 -13.51 38.53
N ARG A 217 -8.68 -13.76 37.27
CA ARG A 217 -9.53 -12.84 36.52
C ARG A 217 -10.94 -12.73 37.12
N CYS A 218 -11.54 -13.83 37.58
CA CYS A 218 -12.81 -13.80 38.31
C CYS A 218 -12.71 -12.95 39.60
N GLU A 219 -11.58 -13.03 40.30
CA GLU A 219 -11.29 -12.21 41.47
C GLU A 219 -11.19 -10.71 41.11
N GLN A 220 -10.42 -10.37 40.07
CA GLN A 220 -10.31 -8.99 39.56
C GLN A 220 -11.66 -8.38 39.11
N LEU A 221 -12.53 -9.19 38.51
CA LEU A 221 -13.87 -8.78 38.06
C LEU A 221 -14.89 -8.69 39.22
N GLY A 222 -14.47 -8.90 40.48
CA GLY A 222 -15.34 -8.83 41.64
C GLY A 222 -16.35 -9.97 41.75
N MET A 223 -16.12 -11.09 41.05
CA MET A 223 -16.97 -12.29 41.07
C MET A 223 -16.62 -13.25 42.22
N GLY A 224 -15.50 -12.98 42.90
CA GLY A 224 -14.89 -13.88 43.88
C GLY A 224 -13.98 -14.92 43.21
N ARG A 225 -12.87 -15.27 43.87
CA ARG A 225 -11.92 -16.27 43.34
C ARG A 225 -12.52 -17.68 43.44
N PRO A 226 -12.73 -18.42 42.33
CA PRO A 226 -13.14 -19.82 42.39
C PRO A 226 -12.02 -20.71 42.94
N THR A 227 -12.39 -21.86 43.45
CA THR A 227 -11.43 -22.94 43.74
C THR A 227 -11.12 -23.67 42.44
N VAL A 228 -9.87 -23.64 41.99
CA VAL A 228 -9.40 -24.39 40.82
C VAL A 228 -9.37 -25.88 41.13
N THR A 229 -10.05 -26.69 40.33
CA THR A 229 -10.09 -28.15 40.45
C THR A 229 -9.39 -28.82 39.25
N ASP A 230 -9.18 -30.13 39.31
CA ASP A 230 -8.64 -30.91 38.19
C ASP A 230 -9.54 -30.91 36.95
N ARG A 231 -10.82 -30.53 37.10
CA ARG A 231 -11.81 -30.53 36.02
C ARG A 231 -12.32 -29.15 35.63
N GLY A 232 -12.15 -28.12 36.47
CA GLY A 232 -12.90 -26.87 36.30
C GLY A 232 -12.62 -25.78 37.33
N LEU A 233 -13.52 -24.81 37.39
CA LEU A 233 -13.56 -23.74 38.39
C LEU A 233 -14.82 -23.92 39.26
N LEU A 234 -14.63 -24.05 40.58
CA LEU A 234 -15.72 -24.26 41.54
C LEU A 234 -15.97 -23.03 42.41
N PHE A 235 -17.20 -22.51 42.35
CA PHE A 235 -17.74 -21.50 43.25
C PHE A 235 -18.64 -22.17 44.29
N SER A 236 -18.50 -21.77 45.55
CA SER A 236 -19.21 -22.38 46.69
C SER A 236 -19.68 -21.34 47.70
N GLY A 237 -20.88 -21.52 48.24
CA GLY A 237 -21.44 -20.61 49.25
C GLY A 237 -21.68 -19.22 48.65
N GLU A 238 -21.26 -18.18 49.37
CA GLU A 238 -21.40 -16.78 48.94
C GLU A 238 -20.72 -16.51 47.59
N ARG A 239 -19.59 -17.17 47.28
CA ARG A 239 -18.91 -17.02 45.98
C ARG A 239 -19.81 -17.40 44.80
N THR A 240 -20.72 -18.36 44.98
CA THR A 240 -21.73 -18.70 43.95
C THR A 240 -22.66 -17.52 43.69
N ARG A 241 -23.12 -16.85 44.75
CA ARG A 241 -24.01 -15.69 44.66
C ARG A 241 -23.29 -14.49 44.04
N SER A 242 -22.06 -14.19 44.46
CA SER A 242 -21.25 -13.09 43.90
C SER A 242 -20.95 -13.30 42.42
N PHE A 243 -20.59 -14.52 42.00
CA PHE A 243 -20.40 -14.84 40.60
C PHE A 243 -21.69 -14.68 39.79
N HIS A 244 -22.80 -15.31 40.24
CA HIS A 244 -24.09 -15.22 39.56
C HIS A 244 -24.65 -13.78 39.49
N ASP A 245 -24.48 -12.95 40.53
CA ASP A 245 -24.96 -11.57 40.53
C ASP A 245 -24.28 -10.73 39.43
N ARG A 246 -23.00 -11.01 39.13
CA ARG A 246 -22.26 -10.32 38.05
C ARG A 246 -22.55 -10.84 36.66
N ILE A 247 -22.86 -12.13 36.49
CA ILE A 247 -23.18 -12.69 35.16
C ILE A 247 -24.68 -12.64 34.80
N ALA A 248 -25.58 -12.54 35.78
CA ALA A 248 -27.03 -12.59 35.55
C ALA A 248 -27.57 -11.59 34.50
N PRO A 249 -27.06 -10.34 34.37
CA PRO A 249 -27.48 -9.43 33.31
C PRO A 249 -27.20 -9.92 31.88
N PHE A 250 -26.27 -10.86 31.71
CA PHE A 250 -25.74 -11.31 30.43
C PHE A 250 -26.13 -12.76 30.08
N VAL A 251 -26.77 -13.50 30.99
CA VAL A 251 -27.24 -14.88 30.74
C VAL A 251 -28.63 -14.86 30.13
N HIS A 252 -28.74 -15.37 28.89
CA HIS A 252 -30.00 -15.45 28.14
C HIS A 252 -31.10 -16.20 28.93
N PRO A 253 -32.39 -15.80 28.83
CA PRO A 253 -33.49 -16.41 29.61
C PRO A 253 -33.60 -17.93 29.47
N SER A 254 -33.36 -18.49 28.28
CA SER A 254 -33.35 -19.94 28.06
C SER A 254 -32.25 -20.69 28.83
N MET A 255 -31.20 -20.00 29.29
CA MET A 255 -30.13 -20.53 30.14
C MET A 255 -30.31 -20.15 31.63
N ALA A 256 -31.38 -19.42 32.00
CA ALA A 256 -31.59 -18.94 33.37
C ALA A 256 -31.74 -20.08 34.40
N TYR A 257 -32.06 -21.31 33.98
CA TYR A 257 -32.05 -22.49 34.86
C TYR A 257 -30.67 -22.77 35.48
N LYS A 258 -29.58 -22.36 34.80
CA LYS A 258 -28.20 -22.42 35.33
C LYS A 258 -27.92 -21.35 36.39
N LEU A 259 -28.79 -20.37 36.61
CA LEU A 259 -28.60 -19.35 37.66
C LEU A 259 -29.33 -19.72 38.96
N HIS A 260 -28.83 -19.16 40.07
CA HIS A 260 -29.49 -19.10 41.36
C HIS A 260 -30.92 -18.54 41.21
N PRO A 261 -31.97 -19.15 41.82
CA PRO A 261 -33.36 -18.76 41.62
C PRO A 261 -33.64 -17.25 41.78
N GLU A 262 -33.15 -16.62 42.85
CA GLU A 262 -33.32 -15.18 43.13
C GLU A 262 -32.65 -14.22 42.11
N LEU A 263 -31.77 -14.74 41.24
CA LEU A 263 -30.97 -13.94 40.30
C LEU A 263 -31.43 -14.11 38.84
N ARG A 264 -32.49 -14.90 38.60
CA ARG A 264 -33.08 -15.12 37.27
C ARG A 264 -33.88 -13.91 36.81
N GLY A 265 -34.08 -13.79 35.50
CA GLY A 265 -34.91 -12.74 34.90
C GLY A 265 -34.27 -11.34 34.84
N ARG A 266 -32.98 -11.21 35.21
CA ARG A 266 -32.22 -9.94 35.16
C ARG A 266 -31.59 -9.65 33.80
N PHE A 267 -31.93 -10.39 32.75
CA PHE A 267 -31.25 -10.32 31.46
C PHE A 267 -31.50 -8.98 30.76
N GLU A 268 -30.42 -8.28 30.41
CA GLU A 268 -30.42 -6.95 29.79
C GLU A 268 -29.56 -6.90 28.50
N TRP A 269 -28.86 -7.99 28.16
CA TRP A 269 -27.85 -8.02 27.09
C TRP A 269 -28.43 -8.39 25.72
N HIS A 270 -29.16 -7.45 25.14
CA HIS A 270 -29.80 -7.61 23.84
C HIS A 270 -28.84 -7.33 22.67
N ALA A 271 -29.05 -8.02 21.55
CA ALA A 271 -28.39 -7.70 20.30
C ALA A 271 -28.81 -6.30 19.82
N ASP A 272 -27.87 -5.51 19.29
CA ASP A 272 -28.21 -4.26 18.63
C ASP A 272 -28.92 -4.55 17.28
N THR A 273 -30.24 -4.40 17.31
CA THR A 273 -31.17 -4.61 16.19
C THR A 273 -31.69 -3.29 15.60
N THR A 274 -31.19 -2.12 16.04
CA THR A 274 -31.64 -0.80 15.53
C THR A 274 -31.51 -0.70 13.99
N ASP A 275 -30.43 -1.27 13.46
CA ASP A 275 -30.12 -1.38 12.02
C ASP A 275 -30.69 -2.63 11.33
N ALA A 276 -31.60 -3.41 11.94
CA ALA A 276 -32.08 -4.68 11.37
C ALA A 276 -32.76 -4.55 9.99
N HIS A 277 -33.24 -3.35 9.65
CA HIS A 277 -33.80 -3.02 8.34
C HIS A 277 -32.74 -2.89 7.23
N LEU A 278 -31.46 -2.76 7.56
CA LEU A 278 -30.32 -2.55 6.65
C LEU A 278 -29.70 -3.85 6.12
N ASN A 279 -30.53 -4.86 5.83
CA ASN A 279 -30.06 -6.20 5.43
C ASN A 279 -29.11 -6.14 4.22
N GLY A 280 -27.88 -6.64 4.43
CA GLY A 280 -26.77 -6.60 3.45
C GLY A 280 -25.93 -5.32 3.47
N THR A 281 -26.50 -4.14 3.74
CA THR A 281 -25.73 -2.88 3.82
C THR A 281 -24.97 -2.75 5.15
N ARG A 282 -25.50 -3.29 6.26
CA ARG A 282 -24.80 -3.32 7.57
C ARG A 282 -23.42 -3.99 7.50
N LEU A 283 -23.29 -5.09 6.75
CA LEU A 283 -21.99 -5.76 6.54
C LEU A 283 -21.03 -4.86 5.77
N LYS A 284 -21.50 -4.22 4.69
CA LYS A 284 -20.68 -3.30 3.88
C LYS A 284 -20.21 -2.09 4.69
N ALA A 285 -21.07 -1.50 5.52
CA ALA A 285 -20.72 -0.37 6.39
C ALA A 285 -19.66 -0.75 7.43
N ARG A 286 -19.70 -1.99 7.94
CA ARG A 286 -18.71 -2.53 8.90
C ARG A 286 -17.49 -3.17 8.24
N THR A 287 -17.35 -3.11 6.91
CA THR A 287 -16.19 -3.67 6.18
C THR A 287 -15.27 -2.56 5.67
N SER A 288 -14.03 -2.55 6.15
CA SER A 288 -12.94 -1.75 5.59
C SER A 288 -11.87 -2.65 4.96
N LEU A 289 -10.92 -2.06 4.23
CA LEU A 289 -9.71 -2.77 3.80
C LEU A 289 -8.54 -2.37 4.70
N LYS A 290 -7.76 -3.34 5.15
CA LYS A 290 -6.47 -3.12 5.82
C LYS A 290 -5.35 -3.83 5.07
N ALA A 291 -4.20 -3.18 4.98
CA ALA A 291 -2.97 -3.77 4.47
C ALA A 291 -2.39 -4.73 5.53
N VAL A 292 -2.13 -5.97 5.15
CA VAL A 292 -1.60 -7.01 6.04
C VAL A 292 -0.41 -7.71 5.38
N PRO A 293 0.71 -7.94 6.11
CA PRO A 293 1.83 -8.73 5.63
C PRO A 293 1.40 -10.12 5.18
N THR A 294 1.87 -10.52 3.99
CA THR A 294 1.53 -11.80 3.37
C THR A 294 2.76 -12.38 2.69
N SER A 295 3.19 -13.56 3.11
CA SER A 295 4.36 -14.24 2.54
C SER A 295 4.12 -14.67 1.08
N VAL A 296 5.14 -14.46 0.24
CA VAL A 296 5.19 -14.94 -1.14
C VAL A 296 5.53 -16.43 -1.15
N LEU A 297 4.67 -17.26 -1.73
CA LEU A 297 4.88 -18.70 -1.88
C LEU A 297 5.68 -19.05 -3.13
N ARG A 298 5.41 -18.36 -4.26
CA ARG A 298 6.11 -18.57 -5.53
C ARG A 298 6.24 -17.25 -6.29
N LYS A 299 7.39 -17.05 -6.94
CA LYS A 299 7.63 -16.04 -7.98
C LYS A 299 8.12 -16.79 -9.24
N TYR A 300 7.52 -16.52 -10.40
CA TYR A 300 7.99 -17.05 -11.68
C TYR A 300 7.68 -16.09 -12.83
N GLU A 301 8.48 -16.13 -13.90
CA GLU A 301 8.16 -15.42 -15.14
C GLU A 301 6.96 -16.09 -15.85
N THR A 302 6.08 -15.29 -16.43
CA THR A 302 4.91 -15.79 -17.16
C THR A 302 4.74 -15.04 -18.48
N ALA A 303 4.46 -15.77 -19.56
CA ALA A 303 4.20 -15.16 -20.86
C ALA A 303 2.86 -14.42 -20.84
N CYS A 304 2.87 -13.11 -21.03
CA CYS A 304 1.64 -12.33 -21.11
C CYS A 304 1.00 -12.46 -22.50
N SER A 305 -0.32 -12.65 -22.53
CA SER A 305 -1.08 -12.77 -23.77
C SER A 305 -0.88 -11.52 -24.65
N PRO A 306 -0.82 -11.63 -25.99
CA PRO A 306 -0.45 -10.51 -26.87
C PRO A 306 -1.29 -9.23 -26.65
N GLN A 307 -2.55 -9.40 -26.25
CA GLN A 307 -3.52 -8.33 -25.95
C GLN A 307 -3.26 -7.59 -24.62
N LYS A 308 -2.42 -8.13 -23.71
CA LYS A 308 -2.20 -7.60 -22.35
C LYS A 308 -0.75 -7.21 -22.07
N ARG A 309 0.09 -7.11 -23.10
CA ARG A 309 1.51 -6.75 -22.97
C ARG A 309 1.77 -5.27 -22.68
N GLU A 310 0.74 -4.42 -22.73
CA GLU A 310 0.89 -2.99 -22.57
C GLU A 310 1.03 -2.57 -21.11
N ARG A 311 1.98 -1.68 -20.86
CA ARG A 311 2.27 -1.12 -19.53
C ARG A 311 1.64 0.27 -19.39
N TYR A 312 1.10 0.54 -18.22
CA TYR A 312 0.49 1.81 -17.86
C TYR A 312 0.99 2.24 -16.50
N ASP A 313 1.50 3.47 -16.42
CA ASP A 313 1.74 4.15 -15.16
C ASP A 313 0.50 4.99 -14.83
N LEU A 314 0.05 4.96 -13.57
CA LEU A 314 -1.16 5.63 -13.10
C LEU A 314 -0.82 6.77 -12.12
N GLU A 315 -1.19 8.01 -12.46
CA GLU A 315 -1.11 9.14 -11.54
C GLU A 315 -2.36 9.11 -10.63
N ILE A 316 -2.21 8.57 -9.41
CA ILE A 316 -3.28 8.52 -8.41
C ILE A 316 -3.23 9.77 -7.54
N GLU A 317 -4.41 10.33 -7.24
CA GLU A 317 -4.56 11.52 -6.40
C GLU A 317 -3.92 11.34 -5.00
N GLY A 318 -2.91 12.17 -4.71
CA GLY A 318 -2.22 12.22 -3.41
C GLY A 318 -0.88 11.49 -3.42
N ASN A 319 -0.91 10.16 -3.31
CA ASN A 319 0.24 9.34 -2.90
C ASN A 319 0.76 8.38 -4.00
N HIS A 320 0.19 8.43 -5.22
CA HIS A 320 0.57 7.58 -6.37
C HIS A 320 0.52 6.06 -6.13
N SER A 321 -0.08 5.59 -5.02
CA SER A 321 -0.24 4.16 -4.73
C SER A 321 -1.58 3.62 -5.20
N TYR A 322 -1.63 2.33 -5.51
CA TYR A 322 -2.89 1.64 -5.82
C TYR A 322 -2.87 0.18 -5.39
N LEU A 323 -4.07 -0.43 -5.38
CA LEU A 323 -4.22 -1.86 -5.18
C LEU A 323 -4.35 -2.59 -6.51
N ALA A 324 -3.40 -3.48 -6.81
CA ALA A 324 -3.40 -4.32 -7.99
C ALA A 324 -3.67 -5.79 -7.59
N ASN A 325 -4.84 -6.33 -7.95
CA ASN A 325 -5.36 -7.61 -7.41
C ASN A 325 -5.30 -7.67 -5.86
N HIS A 326 -5.49 -6.54 -5.18
CA HIS A 326 -5.31 -6.30 -3.74
C HIS A 326 -3.86 -6.24 -3.21
N VAL A 327 -2.83 -6.49 -4.01
CA VAL A 327 -1.45 -6.17 -3.58
C VAL A 327 -1.28 -4.66 -3.59
N ALA A 328 -0.71 -4.11 -2.52
CA ALA A 328 -0.38 -2.68 -2.47
C ALA A 328 0.88 -2.43 -3.30
N VAL A 329 0.76 -1.54 -4.29
CA VAL A 329 1.84 -1.15 -5.19
C VAL A 329 2.00 0.36 -5.27
N HIS A 330 3.23 0.82 -5.47
CA HIS A 330 3.54 2.21 -5.77
C HIS A 330 3.74 2.35 -7.29
N ASN A 331 3.13 3.37 -7.88
CA ASN A 331 3.37 3.70 -9.28
C ASN A 331 4.80 4.26 -9.46
N SER A 332 5.30 4.32 -10.71
CA SER A 332 6.66 4.80 -11.03
C SER A 332 7.13 5.98 -10.15
N PRO A 333 8.29 5.86 -9.46
CA PRO A 333 8.74 6.80 -8.42
C PRO A 333 9.24 8.15 -8.96
N GLU A 334 9.01 8.43 -10.26
CA GLU A 334 9.46 9.64 -10.96
C GLU A 334 8.62 10.89 -10.60
N THR A 335 8.52 11.18 -9.31
CA THR A 335 8.02 12.45 -8.80
C THR A 335 9.19 13.43 -8.68
N THR A 336 9.07 14.61 -9.29
CA THR A 336 10.09 15.66 -9.12
C THR A 336 9.92 16.29 -7.73
N PRO A 337 10.98 16.39 -6.90
CA PRO A 337 10.90 17.05 -5.60
C PRO A 337 10.53 18.54 -5.73
N GLY A 338 9.99 19.13 -4.66
CA GLY A 338 9.42 20.50 -4.68
C GLY A 338 7.92 20.54 -5.01
N GLY A 339 7.23 19.39 -5.00
CA GLY A 339 5.78 19.29 -5.10
C GLY A 339 5.21 19.76 -6.45
N ARG A 340 3.93 20.15 -6.45
CA ARG A 340 3.21 20.50 -7.69
C ARG A 340 3.60 21.86 -8.28
N ALA A 341 4.18 22.77 -7.50
CA ALA A 341 4.51 24.13 -7.94
C ALA A 341 5.42 24.13 -9.19
N LEU A 342 6.52 23.36 -9.14
CA LEU A 342 7.46 23.26 -10.27
C LEU A 342 6.81 22.66 -11.53
N LYS A 343 5.86 21.71 -11.39
CA LYS A 343 5.08 21.13 -12.50
C LYS A 343 4.23 22.20 -13.22
N PHE A 344 3.74 23.23 -12.53
CA PHE A 344 2.90 24.29 -13.10
C PHE A 344 3.68 25.53 -13.57
N TYR A 345 4.62 26.04 -12.77
CA TYR A 345 5.35 27.27 -13.08
C TYR A 345 6.34 27.11 -14.25
N SER A 346 7.09 26.00 -14.30
CA SER A 346 8.08 25.71 -15.37
C SER A 346 7.56 25.98 -16.79
N SER A 347 8.36 26.65 -17.62
CA SER A 347 8.05 26.87 -19.04
C SER A 347 8.36 25.63 -19.89
N ILE A 348 9.42 24.92 -19.56
CA ILE A 348 9.84 23.66 -20.21
C ILE A 348 10.15 22.63 -19.12
N ARG A 349 9.84 21.35 -19.36
CA ARG A 349 10.32 20.22 -18.55
C ARG A 349 10.88 19.13 -19.46
N LEU A 350 12.07 18.66 -19.12
CA LEU A 350 12.80 17.61 -19.82
C LEU A 350 12.88 16.37 -18.91
N ASP A 351 12.50 15.21 -19.45
CA ASP A 351 12.74 13.90 -18.84
C ASP A 351 13.97 13.29 -19.54
N ILE A 352 15.01 13.01 -18.77
CA ILE A 352 16.33 12.58 -19.26
C ILE A 352 16.56 11.13 -18.80
N ARG A 353 16.67 10.20 -19.75
CA ARG A 353 16.88 8.77 -19.45
C ARG A 353 18.06 8.22 -20.23
N ARG A 354 18.91 7.45 -19.55
CA ARG A 354 19.95 6.65 -20.20
C ARG A 354 19.30 5.51 -20.99
N ILE A 355 19.69 5.36 -22.26
CA ILE A 355 19.33 4.22 -23.11
C ILE A 355 20.36 3.11 -22.93
N GLU A 356 21.63 3.45 -23.15
CA GLU A 356 22.75 2.51 -23.26
C GLU A 356 24.03 3.14 -22.71
N THR A 357 24.97 2.32 -22.25
CA THR A 357 26.30 2.76 -21.85
C THR A 357 27.29 2.42 -22.96
N LEU A 358 27.95 3.45 -23.47
CA LEU A 358 28.96 3.36 -24.52
C LEU A 358 30.25 2.79 -23.92
N LYS A 359 30.78 1.74 -24.54
CA LYS A 359 31.98 1.03 -24.09
C LYS A 359 32.99 0.89 -25.22
N GLU A 360 34.25 0.84 -24.82
CA GLU A 360 35.39 0.54 -25.69
C GLU A 360 36.17 -0.61 -25.06
N GLY A 361 36.02 -1.81 -25.65
CA GLY A 361 36.45 -3.06 -25.02
C GLY A 361 35.74 -3.31 -23.68
N VAL A 362 36.47 -3.13 -22.58
CA VAL A 362 35.99 -3.34 -21.21
C VAL A 362 35.56 -2.03 -20.53
N GLU A 363 36.15 -0.89 -20.93
CA GLU A 363 35.94 0.40 -20.27
C GLU A 363 34.69 1.13 -20.79
N ALA A 364 34.03 1.89 -19.92
CA ALA A 364 32.84 2.65 -20.27
C ALA A 364 33.18 4.15 -20.39
N TYR A 365 33.12 4.70 -21.61
CA TYR A 365 33.51 6.09 -21.88
C TYR A 365 32.34 7.09 -21.91
N GLY A 366 31.09 6.61 -21.92
CA GLY A 366 29.93 7.50 -21.93
C GLY A 366 28.57 6.78 -21.88
N ASN A 367 27.50 7.54 -22.10
CA ASN A 367 26.12 7.01 -22.18
C ASN A 367 25.37 7.62 -23.37
N ARG A 368 24.61 6.78 -24.09
CA ARG A 368 23.55 7.23 -25.00
C ARG A 368 22.34 7.62 -24.15
N VAL A 369 21.83 8.83 -24.34
CA VAL A 369 20.76 9.41 -23.52
C VAL A 369 19.62 9.88 -24.42
N ARG A 370 18.39 9.59 -24.00
CA ARG A 370 17.15 10.11 -24.60
C ARG A 370 16.58 11.19 -23.70
N VAL A 371 16.27 12.33 -24.28
CA VAL A 371 15.58 13.44 -23.62
C VAL A 371 14.21 13.63 -24.24
N LYS A 372 13.16 13.59 -23.43
CA LYS A 372 11.78 13.84 -23.84
C LYS A 372 11.28 15.16 -23.26
N VAL A 373 10.69 15.99 -24.11
CA VAL A 373 10.06 17.25 -23.67
C VAL A 373 8.68 16.94 -23.08
N VAL A 374 8.59 16.75 -21.75
CA VAL A 374 7.33 16.40 -21.07
C VAL A 374 6.39 17.61 -20.93
N LYS A 375 6.94 18.83 -20.92
CA LYS A 375 6.18 20.08 -20.94
C LYS A 375 6.89 21.12 -21.78
N ASN A 376 6.14 21.88 -22.56
CA ASN A 376 6.64 23.03 -23.29
C ASN A 376 5.52 24.08 -23.39
N LYS A 377 5.81 25.33 -23.02
CA LYS A 377 4.90 26.50 -23.18
C LYS A 377 5.24 27.35 -24.41
N VAL A 378 6.36 27.07 -25.09
CA VAL A 378 6.93 27.90 -26.16
C VAL A 378 6.76 27.27 -27.54
N ALA A 379 6.80 25.93 -27.62
CA ALA A 379 6.68 25.16 -28.86
C ALA A 379 5.98 23.81 -28.59
N PRO A 380 5.68 22.98 -29.61
CA PRO A 380 5.01 21.70 -29.40
C PRO A 380 5.73 20.77 -28.40
N PRO A 381 5.02 20.22 -27.40
CA PRO A 381 5.60 19.28 -26.43
C PRO A 381 5.77 17.86 -27.01
N PHE A 382 6.31 16.96 -26.19
CA PHE A 382 6.48 15.52 -26.44
C PHE A 382 7.46 15.10 -27.56
N LYS A 383 8.12 16.06 -28.22
CA LYS A 383 9.33 15.78 -29.02
C LYS A 383 10.41 15.11 -28.17
N GLN A 384 11.22 14.29 -28.83
CA GLN A 384 12.32 13.53 -28.23
C GLN A 384 13.62 13.88 -28.96
N ALA A 385 14.73 13.89 -28.24
CA ALA A 385 16.07 14.02 -28.78
C ALA A 385 16.94 12.91 -28.21
N GLU A 386 17.87 12.39 -29.00
CA GLU A 386 18.87 11.41 -28.57
C GLU A 386 20.27 11.94 -28.86
N PHE A 387 21.14 11.84 -27.87
CA PHE A 387 22.53 12.28 -27.97
C PHE A 387 23.40 11.51 -26.98
N ASP A 388 24.71 11.64 -27.12
CA ASP A 388 25.68 11.00 -26.23
C ASP A 388 26.21 11.98 -25.19
N ILE A 389 26.40 11.49 -23.98
CA ILE A 389 27.14 12.17 -22.91
C ILE A 389 28.42 11.37 -22.67
N ILE A 390 29.56 11.95 -23.06
CA ILE A 390 30.90 11.39 -22.89
C ILE A 390 31.44 11.86 -21.54
N TYR A 391 32.02 10.95 -20.75
CA TYR A 391 32.60 11.30 -19.45
C TYR A 391 33.79 12.25 -19.64
N GLY A 392 33.90 13.28 -18.79
CA GLY A 392 34.92 14.33 -18.92
C GLY A 392 34.68 15.38 -20.02
N SER A 393 33.99 15.03 -21.12
CA SER A 393 33.74 15.93 -22.26
C SER A 393 32.31 16.50 -22.34
N GLY A 394 31.33 15.91 -21.65
CA GLY A 394 29.93 16.36 -21.70
C GLY A 394 29.16 15.87 -22.93
N ILE A 395 28.22 16.68 -23.44
CA ILE A 395 27.37 16.31 -24.57
C ILE A 395 28.20 16.33 -25.87
N SER A 396 28.20 15.22 -26.61
CA SER A 396 28.85 15.14 -27.93
C SER A 396 28.01 15.88 -28.98
N TRP A 397 28.34 17.15 -29.19
CA TRP A 397 27.66 17.96 -30.20
C TRP A 397 27.96 17.47 -31.62
N GLU A 398 29.22 17.17 -31.92
CA GLU A 398 29.66 16.66 -33.22
C GLU A 398 28.94 15.34 -33.59
N GLY A 399 28.77 14.43 -32.63
CA GLY A 399 28.01 13.19 -32.81
C GLY A 399 26.52 13.44 -33.06
N THR A 400 25.95 14.50 -32.47
CA THR A 400 24.56 14.92 -32.72
C THR A 400 24.38 15.50 -34.12
N VAL A 401 25.38 16.24 -34.64
CA VAL A 401 25.39 16.73 -36.04
C VAL A 401 25.48 15.56 -37.02
N LEU A 402 26.35 14.58 -36.75
CA LEU A 402 26.48 13.36 -37.57
C LEU A 402 25.16 12.57 -37.62
N ASP A 403 24.55 12.31 -36.46
CA ASP A 403 23.27 11.59 -36.37
C ASP A 403 22.13 12.36 -37.10
N SER A 404 22.07 13.69 -36.96
CA SER A 404 21.08 14.54 -37.66
C SER A 404 21.31 14.56 -39.18
N GLY A 405 22.57 14.58 -39.63
CA GLY A 405 22.94 14.51 -41.04
C GLY A 405 22.60 13.17 -41.68
N LEU A 406 22.67 12.07 -40.92
CA LEU A 406 22.24 10.74 -41.35
C LEU A 406 20.72 10.63 -41.46
N GLU A 407 19.97 11.15 -40.48
CA GLU A 407 18.49 11.14 -40.51
C GLU A 407 17.96 11.89 -41.74
N ARG A 408 18.57 13.03 -42.07
CA ARG A 408 18.22 13.86 -43.24
C ARG A 408 18.93 13.47 -44.54
N LYS A 409 19.71 12.38 -44.56
CA LYS A 409 20.46 11.87 -45.73
C LYS A 409 21.48 12.86 -46.32
N VAL A 410 21.90 13.86 -45.55
CA VAL A 410 22.98 14.81 -45.89
C VAL A 410 24.35 14.12 -45.77
N VAL A 411 24.47 13.21 -44.80
CA VAL A 411 25.62 12.30 -44.63
C VAL A 411 25.20 10.91 -45.10
N THR A 412 26.04 10.24 -45.89
CA THR A 412 25.82 8.87 -46.36
C THR A 412 26.61 7.87 -45.53
N LYS A 413 26.06 6.66 -45.37
CA LYS A 413 26.70 5.55 -44.65
C LYS A 413 26.87 4.34 -45.57
N SER A 414 28.11 4.06 -45.94
CA SER A 414 28.48 2.93 -46.79
C SER A 414 29.15 1.85 -45.95
N GLY A 415 28.34 0.90 -45.48
CA GLY A 415 28.76 -0.13 -44.53
C GLY A 415 29.21 0.47 -43.20
N SER A 416 30.49 0.39 -42.88
CA SER A 416 31.10 0.97 -41.68
C SER A 416 31.65 2.38 -41.87
N TYR A 417 31.58 2.96 -43.08
CA TYR A 417 32.13 4.28 -43.38
C TYR A 417 31.06 5.37 -43.47
N PHE A 418 31.42 6.58 -43.07
CA PHE A 418 30.62 7.79 -43.20
C PHE A 418 31.24 8.74 -44.22
N SER A 419 30.41 9.35 -45.07
CA SER A 419 30.83 10.27 -46.13
C SER A 419 29.88 11.46 -46.25
N PHE A 420 30.42 12.62 -46.63
CA PHE A 420 29.69 13.86 -46.90
C PHE A 420 30.00 14.31 -48.33
N GLY A 421 29.05 14.10 -49.25
CA GLY A 421 29.37 14.17 -50.69
C GLY A 421 30.47 13.17 -51.03
N ASP A 422 31.55 13.64 -51.64
CA ASP A 422 32.72 12.84 -52.01
C ASP A 422 33.75 12.70 -50.87
N GLU A 423 33.63 13.49 -49.80
CA GLU A 423 34.57 13.49 -48.68
C GLU A 423 34.26 12.37 -47.67
N ARG A 424 35.29 11.72 -47.12
CA ARG A 424 35.17 10.53 -46.26
C ARG A 424 35.50 10.87 -44.81
N LEU A 425 34.46 11.04 -44.00
CA LEU A 425 34.54 11.43 -42.59
C LEU A 425 35.22 10.39 -41.70
N GLY A 426 35.19 9.10 -42.07
CA GLY A 426 35.94 8.05 -41.36
C GLY A 426 35.25 6.69 -41.27
N GLN A 427 35.91 5.73 -40.61
CA GLN A 427 35.40 4.40 -40.34
C GLN A 427 34.85 4.30 -38.91
N GLY A 428 33.56 4.00 -38.75
CA GLY A 428 32.92 3.93 -37.45
C GLY A 428 32.57 5.31 -36.88
N ARG A 429 31.64 5.31 -35.92
CA ARG A 429 31.01 6.55 -35.44
C ARG A 429 31.95 7.44 -34.63
N GLN A 430 32.82 6.83 -33.82
CA GLN A 430 33.83 7.57 -33.03
C GLN A 430 34.80 8.34 -33.94
N ASN A 431 35.40 7.68 -34.94
CA ASN A 431 36.34 8.32 -35.85
C ASN A 431 35.69 9.44 -36.68
N ALA A 432 34.47 9.23 -37.18
CA ALA A 432 33.72 10.30 -37.85
C ALA A 432 33.40 11.47 -36.92
N THR A 433 33.14 11.22 -35.63
CA THR A 433 32.93 12.27 -34.62
C THR A 433 34.22 13.02 -34.28
N ALA A 434 35.36 12.32 -34.25
CA ALA A 434 36.69 12.93 -34.06
C ALA A 434 37.09 13.81 -35.25
N PHE A 435 36.91 13.33 -36.48
CA PHE A 435 37.15 14.11 -37.69
C PHE A 435 36.32 15.40 -37.72
N LEU A 436 35.02 15.34 -37.41
CA LEU A 436 34.16 16.53 -37.33
C LEU A 436 34.56 17.52 -36.22
N ARG A 437 35.28 17.06 -35.19
CA ARG A 437 35.86 17.92 -34.14
C ARG A 437 37.16 18.58 -34.58
N GLU A 438 37.97 17.88 -35.36
CA GLU A 438 39.23 18.38 -35.93
C GLU A 438 39.00 19.30 -37.14
N HIS A 439 37.86 19.15 -37.83
CA HIS A 439 37.44 19.94 -39.00
C HIS A 439 36.09 20.66 -38.76
N PRO A 440 36.10 21.81 -38.05
CA PRO A 440 34.88 22.58 -37.76
C PRO A 440 34.22 23.17 -39.01
N ASP A 441 35.00 23.41 -40.06
CA ASP A 441 34.58 23.90 -41.38
C ASP A 441 33.67 22.89 -42.09
N VAL A 442 34.06 21.61 -42.13
CA VAL A 442 33.21 20.52 -42.66
C VAL A 442 31.93 20.39 -41.84
N THR A 443 32.03 20.51 -40.51
CA THR A 443 30.86 20.50 -39.61
C THR A 443 29.90 21.68 -39.88
N GLN A 444 30.42 22.87 -40.18
CA GLN A 444 29.59 24.01 -40.60
C GLN A 444 28.93 23.78 -41.97
N GLN A 445 29.64 23.19 -42.93
CA GLN A 445 29.05 22.85 -44.25
C GLN A 445 27.90 21.83 -44.13
N ILE A 446 28.06 20.81 -43.26
CA ILE A 446 27.00 19.85 -42.95
C ILE A 446 25.79 20.58 -42.35
N LEU A 447 26.01 21.45 -41.36
CA LEU A 447 24.94 22.24 -40.73
C LEU A 447 24.24 23.20 -41.71
N ALA A 448 24.97 23.85 -42.61
CA ALA A 448 24.39 24.73 -43.62
C ALA A 448 23.45 23.95 -44.57
N LYS A 449 23.85 22.75 -45.01
CA LYS A 449 22.97 21.87 -45.81
C LYS A 449 21.75 21.39 -45.01
N ILE A 450 21.91 21.04 -43.73
CA ILE A 450 20.78 20.68 -42.86
C ILE A 450 19.83 21.87 -42.64
N GLN A 451 20.36 23.09 -42.52
CA GLN A 451 19.57 24.32 -42.36
C GLN A 451 18.79 24.68 -43.64
N ALA A 452 19.36 24.45 -44.82
CA ALA A 452 18.67 24.61 -46.09
C ALA A 452 17.50 23.61 -46.24
N ASP A 453 17.67 22.36 -45.78
CA ASP A 453 16.65 21.30 -45.78
C ASP A 453 15.54 21.52 -44.74
N ALA A 454 15.82 22.19 -43.61
CA ALA A 454 14.83 22.45 -42.56
C ALA A 454 13.86 23.60 -42.85
N GLY A 455 14.17 24.47 -43.83
CA GLY A 455 13.39 25.66 -44.16
C GLY A 455 13.69 26.87 -43.26
N PRO A 456 13.32 28.10 -43.68
CA PRO A 456 13.72 29.34 -43.03
C PRO A 456 13.15 29.52 -41.60
N ASP A 457 11.98 28.94 -41.32
CA ASP A 457 11.32 29.06 -40.01
C ASP A 457 11.86 28.09 -38.93
N GLN A 458 12.76 27.16 -39.30
CA GLN A 458 13.34 26.18 -38.37
C GLN A 458 14.83 26.42 -38.14
N VAL A 459 15.19 27.05 -37.02
CA VAL A 459 16.59 27.15 -36.59
C VAL A 459 17.11 25.76 -36.19
N VAL A 460 18.03 25.22 -36.98
CA VAL A 460 18.61 23.87 -36.78
C VAL A 460 19.61 23.84 -35.63
N SER A 461 20.36 24.91 -35.43
CA SER A 461 21.40 24.99 -34.40
C SER A 461 21.53 26.41 -33.86
N ALA A 462 21.56 26.56 -32.54
CA ALA A 462 21.83 27.85 -31.89
C ALA A 462 23.26 28.38 -32.18
N ARG A 463 24.18 27.51 -32.62
CA ARG A 463 25.54 27.92 -33.09
C ARG A 463 25.55 28.51 -34.51
N LEU A 464 24.41 28.57 -35.19
CA LEU A 464 24.25 29.30 -36.48
C LEU A 464 23.79 30.76 -36.29
N LEU A 465 23.49 31.19 -35.06
CA LEU A 465 23.22 32.60 -34.77
C LEU A 465 24.52 33.40 -34.99
N PRO A 466 24.49 34.51 -35.75
CA PRO A 466 25.68 35.30 -35.99
C PRO A 466 26.23 35.84 -34.67
N THR A 467 27.50 35.57 -34.38
CA THR A 467 28.27 36.27 -33.36
C THR A 467 28.20 37.77 -33.65
N ALA A 468 28.05 38.58 -32.59
CA ALA A 468 27.65 39.98 -32.67
C ALA A 468 28.27 40.82 -33.81
N ILE A 469 27.37 41.42 -34.60
CA ILE A 469 27.50 42.60 -35.47
C ILE A 469 28.91 43.24 -35.48
N GLU A 470 29.68 42.97 -36.53
CA GLU A 470 30.69 43.93 -36.99
C GLU A 470 29.95 45.11 -37.64
N VAL A 471 30.21 46.34 -37.15
CA VAL A 471 29.62 47.57 -37.70
C VAL A 471 30.58 48.12 -38.76
N PRO A 472 30.20 48.19 -40.05
CA PRO A 472 31.00 48.87 -41.06
C PRO A 472 30.94 50.39 -40.84
N ALA A 473 32.06 51.07 -41.01
CA ALA A 473 32.11 52.53 -40.99
C ALA A 473 31.58 53.10 -42.31
N GLU A 474 30.72 54.12 -42.24
CA GLU A 474 30.46 55.04 -43.34
C GLU A 474 30.65 56.49 -42.87
N GLU A 475 31.58 57.20 -43.53
CA GLU A 475 31.74 58.64 -43.41
C GLU A 475 30.70 59.36 -44.28
N LYS A 476 30.02 60.37 -43.70
CA LYS A 476 29.62 61.58 -44.44
C LYS A 476 29.73 62.82 -43.54
N ALA A 477 30.60 63.74 -43.95
CA ALA A 477 30.54 65.16 -43.57
C ALA A 477 29.45 65.88 -44.42
N ALA A 478 29.04 67.13 -44.17
CA ALA A 478 29.59 68.20 -43.31
C ALA A 478 28.49 69.22 -42.90
N GLU A 479 28.84 70.14 -41.98
CA GLU A 479 28.28 71.51 -41.76
C GLU A 479 26.78 71.63 -41.38
N GLU A 480 26.29 72.50 -40.48
CA GLU A 480 26.82 73.50 -39.51
C GLU A 480 25.79 73.56 -38.33
N GLU A 481 25.90 74.29 -37.20
CA GLU A 481 26.73 75.41 -36.72
C GLU A 481 26.98 75.26 -35.17
N ALA A 482 27.38 76.32 -34.45
CA ALA A 482 27.37 76.45 -32.97
C ALA A 482 26.95 77.91 -32.60
N PRO A 483 26.60 78.27 -31.34
CA PRO A 483 27.50 78.32 -30.17
C PRO A 483 26.89 77.65 -28.90
N ALA A 484 27.64 77.12 -27.93
CA ALA A 484 28.61 77.75 -27.02
C ALA A 484 28.00 78.77 -26.03
N ASP A 485 27.84 78.37 -24.76
CA ASP A 485 28.47 79.09 -23.63
C ASP A 485 28.44 78.23 -22.35
N ALA A 486 29.34 78.55 -21.41
CA ALA A 486 29.62 77.76 -20.22
C ALA A 486 29.70 78.63 -18.95
N GLU A 487 29.23 78.12 -17.82
CA GLU A 487 29.68 78.47 -16.45
C GLU A 487 29.05 77.43 -15.49
N SER A 488 29.78 76.57 -14.76
CA SER A 488 30.79 76.71 -13.70
C SER A 488 30.20 76.62 -12.27
N ASN A 489 30.93 75.87 -11.43
CA ASN A 489 30.89 75.81 -9.95
C ASN A 489 29.67 75.25 -9.18
N GLY A 490 30.01 74.36 -8.23
CA GLY A 490 29.60 74.60 -6.84
C GLY A 490 28.70 73.56 -6.16
N ALA A 491 29.29 72.47 -5.66
CA ALA A 491 28.73 71.70 -4.54
C ALA A 491 29.54 71.97 -3.25
N PRO A 492 29.07 71.62 -2.03
CA PRO A 492 27.70 71.46 -1.52
C PRO A 492 27.49 72.36 -0.26
N PRO A 493 26.58 72.02 0.68
CA PRO A 493 27.11 71.47 1.94
C PRO A 493 26.28 70.32 2.57
N ARG A 494 26.81 69.77 3.68
CA ARG A 494 26.34 68.59 4.45
C ARG A 494 25.75 68.95 5.82
N ALA A 495 25.15 67.93 6.46
CA ALA A 495 24.79 67.80 7.89
C ALA A 495 23.48 68.50 8.32
N ALA A 496 22.72 68.05 9.34
CA ALA A 496 22.79 66.89 10.25
C ALA A 496 21.35 66.31 10.38
N GLY A 497 21.00 65.15 10.94
CA GLY A 497 21.61 64.27 11.95
C GLY A 497 20.62 64.07 13.11
N ALA A 498 20.19 62.83 13.39
CA ALA A 498 19.45 62.48 14.61
C ALA A 498 19.61 60.98 14.95
N ARG A 499 19.79 60.68 16.23
CA ARG A 499 19.95 59.35 16.84
C ARG A 499 18.77 59.09 17.80
N ALA A 500 18.74 57.87 18.34
CA ALA A 500 17.85 57.34 19.39
C ALA A 500 16.51 56.79 18.88
N ARG A 501 16.09 55.57 19.28
CA ARG A 501 16.67 54.62 20.24
C ARG A 501 16.50 53.18 19.77
#